data_AF-A0A920LU48-F1
#
_entry.id   AF-A0A920LU48-F1
#
_cell.length_a   1.000
_cell.length_b   1.000
_cell.length_c   1.000
_cell.angle_alpha   90.00
_cell.angle_beta   90.00
_cell.angle_gamma   90.00
#
_symmetry.space_group_name_H-M   'P 1'
#
loop_
_entity.id
_entity.type
_entity.pdbx_description
1 polymer ?
#
loop_
_entity_poly.entity_id
_entity_poly.type
_entity_poly.pdbx_seq_one_letter_code
_entity_poly.pdbx_strand_id
1 'polypeptide(L)'
;MRIILGLSLNAYDIAHLYNLKHFLDRGLVKPPLFIQSVFGILGGIGTHAEDVAHMKRTADRLFGDQYEWSVLGAGSAQMRIAAQAASMGANVRVGLEDSLWAGPGKLATSNADQVKSARQILEGIGLEIAVLKKRVKYCN
;
A
#
# COMPACT_ATOMS: atom_id res chain seq x y z
N MET A 1 6.80 -0.76 9.85
CA MET A 1 5.48 -0.80 9.17
C MET A 1 4.36 -0.69 10.19
N ARG A 2 3.75 0.49 10.39
CA ARG A 2 2.74 0.71 11.45
C ARG A 2 1.34 0.49 10.88
N ILE A 3 0.43 -0.15 11.63
CA ILE A 3 -1.01 -0.15 11.28
C ILE A 3 -1.56 1.21 11.68
N ILE A 4 -1.87 2.05 10.68
CA ILE A 4 -2.52 3.34 10.89
C ILE A 4 -4.03 3.14 10.76
N LEU A 5 -4.73 3.30 11.88
CA LEU A 5 -6.19 3.38 11.91
C LEU A 5 -6.56 4.85 11.71
N GLY A 6 -6.85 5.19 10.46
CA GLY A 6 -7.26 6.50 9.96
C GLY A 6 -7.80 6.34 8.54
N LEU A 7 -8.38 7.40 7.95
CA LEU A 7 -8.84 7.36 6.56
C LEU A 7 -7.64 7.06 5.64
N SER A 8 -7.68 5.95 4.91
CA SER A 8 -6.71 5.64 3.87
C SER A 8 -7.13 6.31 2.56
N LEU A 9 -6.21 7.03 1.93
CA LEU A 9 -6.45 7.72 0.68
C LEU A 9 -5.96 6.84 -0.47
N ASN A 10 -6.91 6.27 -1.23
CA ASN A 10 -6.62 5.32 -2.30
C ASN A 10 -6.21 6.04 -3.59
N ALA A 11 -4.95 5.90 -3.98
CA ALA A 11 -4.39 6.44 -5.22
C ALA A 11 -4.26 5.32 -6.25
N TYR A 12 -5.12 5.36 -7.28
CA TYR A 12 -5.12 4.42 -8.40
C TYR A 12 -4.28 4.95 -9.57
N ASP A 13 -3.94 6.23 -9.57
CA ASP A 13 -3.17 6.90 -10.61
C ASP A 13 -2.45 8.12 -10.02
N ILE A 14 -1.49 8.69 -10.75
CA ILE A 14 -0.70 9.87 -10.39
C ILE A 14 -1.61 11.07 -10.20
N ALA A 15 -2.67 11.18 -11.00
CA ALA A 15 -3.68 12.21 -10.86
C ALA A 15 -4.27 12.25 -9.43
N HIS A 16 -4.45 11.09 -8.77
CA HIS A 16 -4.99 11.06 -7.41
C HIS A 16 -4.02 11.64 -6.37
N LEU A 17 -2.71 11.48 -6.56
CA LEU A 17 -1.71 12.12 -5.71
C LEU A 17 -1.74 13.64 -5.88
N TYR A 18 -1.88 14.14 -7.10
CA TYR A 18 -2.02 15.57 -7.35
C TYR A 18 -3.33 16.15 -6.79
N ASN A 19 -4.44 15.42 -6.92
CA ASN A 19 -5.71 15.79 -6.30
C ASN A 19 -5.58 15.86 -4.78
N LEU A 20 -4.88 14.89 -4.17
CA LEU A 20 -4.63 14.89 -2.74
C LEU A 20 -3.76 16.09 -2.31
N LYS A 21 -2.71 16.41 -3.07
CA LYS A 21 -1.89 17.61 -2.81
C LYS A 21 -2.72 18.88 -2.84
N HIS A 22 -3.62 19.01 -3.81
CA HIS A 22 -4.55 20.14 -3.89
C HIS A 22 -5.45 20.24 -2.64
N PHE A 23 -5.95 19.12 -2.13
CA PHE A 23 -6.75 19.12 -0.90
C PHE A 23 -5.92 19.44 0.35
N LEU A 24 -4.68 18.98 0.40
CA LEU A 24 -3.75 19.30 1.49
C LEU A 24 -3.46 20.81 1.53
N ASP A 25 -3.17 21.42 0.38
CA ASP A 25 -2.86 22.84 0.28
C ASP A 25 -4.03 23.74 0.67
N ARG A 26 -5.26 23.23 0.51
CA ARG A 26 -6.49 23.90 0.95
C ARG A 26 -6.85 23.62 2.40
N GLY A 27 -6.06 22.84 3.14
CA GLY A 27 -6.32 22.47 4.53
C GLY A 27 -7.52 21.53 4.72
N LEU A 28 -7.99 20.86 3.66
CA LEU A 28 -9.14 19.95 3.70
C LEU A 28 -8.76 18.56 4.22
N VAL A 29 -7.47 18.21 4.16
CA VAL A 29 -6.88 17.02 4.78
C VAL A 29 -5.70 17.44 5.64
N LYS A 30 -5.39 16.66 6.70
CA LYS A 30 -4.32 16.96 7.65
C LYS A 30 -3.31 15.81 7.70
N PRO A 31 -2.00 16.10 7.80
CA PRO A 31 -0.98 15.07 7.98
C PRO A 31 -1.01 14.49 9.42
N PRO A 32 -0.42 13.30 9.65
CA PRO A 32 0.24 12.45 8.65
C PRO A 32 -0.77 11.77 7.72
N LEU A 33 -0.53 11.87 6.40
CA LEU A 33 -1.38 11.26 5.39
C LEU A 33 -1.08 9.77 5.28
N PHE A 34 -2.10 8.94 5.17
CA PHE A 34 -1.92 7.51 4.87
C PHE A 34 -2.33 7.24 3.41
N ILE A 35 -1.35 7.11 2.53
CA ILE A 35 -1.57 6.96 1.09
C ILE A 35 -1.48 5.48 0.73
N GLN A 36 -2.58 4.93 0.19
CA GLN A 36 -2.67 3.57 -0.30
C GLN A 36 -2.60 3.58 -1.83
N SER A 37 -1.45 3.24 -2.42
CA SER A 37 -1.35 3.06 -3.86
C SER A 37 -1.93 1.71 -4.29
N VAL A 38 -2.77 1.74 -5.32
CA VAL A 38 -3.51 0.57 -5.81
C VAL A 38 -3.06 0.28 -7.25
N PHE A 39 -2.40 -0.87 -7.44
CA PHE A 39 -1.79 -1.23 -8.72
C PHE A 39 -2.59 -2.34 -9.43
N GLY A 40 -2.77 -2.21 -10.75
CA GLY A 40 -3.31 -3.28 -11.60
C GLY A 40 -4.83 -3.34 -11.72
N ILE A 41 -5.54 -2.27 -11.39
CA ILE A 41 -6.98 -2.13 -11.69
C ILE A 41 -7.13 -1.57 -13.10
N LEU A 42 -8.05 -2.14 -13.90
CA LEU A 42 -8.34 -1.65 -15.25
C LEU A 42 -8.75 -0.17 -15.19
N GLY A 43 -8.03 0.67 -15.93
CA GLY A 43 -8.22 2.12 -15.96
C GLY A 43 -7.38 2.91 -14.94
N GLY A 44 -6.60 2.23 -14.10
CA GLY A 44 -5.58 2.84 -13.24
C GLY A 44 -4.15 2.50 -13.67
N ILE A 45 -3.20 2.79 -12.79
CA ILE A 45 -1.78 2.53 -12.99
C ILE A 45 -1.48 1.03 -13.02
N GLY A 46 -0.49 0.66 -13.84
CA GLY A 46 -0.07 -0.72 -14.11
C GLY A 46 0.61 -1.42 -12.93
N THR A 47 1.24 -2.55 -13.20
CA THR A 47 1.94 -3.36 -12.19
C THR A 47 3.43 -3.51 -12.48
N HIS A 48 3.96 -2.68 -13.39
CA HIS A 48 5.38 -2.70 -13.74
C HIS A 48 6.21 -2.03 -12.64
N ALA A 49 7.49 -2.41 -12.53
CA ALA A 49 8.37 -1.84 -11.50
C ALA A 49 8.52 -0.31 -11.68
N GLU A 50 8.50 0.17 -12.92
CA GLU A 50 8.51 1.60 -13.23
C GLU A 50 7.26 2.34 -12.72
N ASP A 51 6.09 1.70 -12.74
CA ASP A 51 4.86 2.25 -12.18
C ASP A 51 4.96 2.43 -10.66
N VAL A 52 5.49 1.42 -9.97
CA VAL A 52 5.71 1.44 -8.51
C VAL A 52 6.69 2.54 -8.14
N ALA A 53 7.81 2.62 -8.87
CA ALA A 53 8.80 3.68 -8.69
C ALA A 53 8.23 5.07 -8.98
N HIS A 54 7.37 5.18 -10.01
CA HIS A 54 6.73 6.44 -10.40
C HIS A 54 5.73 6.93 -9.35
N MET A 55 4.94 6.02 -8.76
CA MET A 55 4.08 6.32 -7.62
C MET A 55 4.88 6.84 -6.43
N LYS A 56 5.92 6.10 -6.01
CA LYS A 56 6.74 6.45 -4.86
C LYS A 56 7.40 7.81 -5.03
N ARG A 57 8.13 8.01 -6.14
CA ARG A 57 8.84 9.29 -6.37
C ARG A 57 7.90 10.48 -6.44
N THR A 58 6.67 10.27 -6.92
CA THR A 58 5.68 11.35 -7.00
C THR A 58 5.12 11.65 -5.62
N ALA A 59 4.79 10.64 -4.82
CA ALA A 59 4.38 10.84 -3.43
C ALA A 59 5.48 11.55 -2.61
N ASP A 60 6.73 11.11 -2.72
CA ASP A 60 7.89 11.75 -2.06
C ASP A 60 8.02 13.22 -2.42
N ARG A 61 7.94 13.53 -3.72
CA ARG A 61 8.03 14.91 -4.21
C ARG A 61 6.88 15.79 -3.73
N LEU A 62 5.67 15.25 -3.58
CA LEU A 62 4.48 16.02 -3.24
C LEU A 62 4.27 16.17 -1.73
N PHE A 63 4.66 15.17 -0.94
CA PHE A 63 4.31 15.07 0.48
C PHE A 63 5.50 14.97 1.43
N GLY A 64 6.72 14.73 0.94
CA GLY A 64 7.92 14.66 1.78
C GLY A 64 7.76 13.68 2.95
N ASP A 65 7.97 14.16 4.17
CA ASP A 65 7.84 13.41 5.43
C ASP A 65 6.41 13.42 6.01
N GLN A 66 5.46 14.06 5.33
CA GLN A 66 4.09 14.25 5.82
C GLN A 66 3.17 13.05 5.57
N TYR A 67 3.70 11.93 5.06
CA TYR A 67 2.91 10.78 4.69
C TYR A 67 3.57 9.45 5.01
N GLU A 68 2.71 8.44 5.14
CA GLU A 68 3.07 7.03 5.25
C GLU A 68 2.50 6.32 4.02
N TRP A 69 3.31 5.48 3.40
CA TRP A 69 2.97 4.84 2.14
C TRP A 69 2.57 3.38 2.34
N SER A 70 1.47 2.97 1.73
CA SER A 70 1.02 1.58 1.69
C SER A 70 0.69 1.20 0.24
N VAL A 71 0.88 -0.07 -0.12
CA VAL A 71 0.57 -0.56 -1.47
C VAL A 71 -0.29 -1.82 -1.45
N LEU A 72 -1.05 -2.03 -2.51
CA LEU A 72 -1.67 -3.31 -2.83
C LEU A 72 -1.57 -3.55 -4.34
N GLY A 73 -1.41 -4.80 -4.73
CA GLY A 73 -1.42 -5.24 -6.13
C GLY A 73 -2.60 -6.15 -6.40
N ALA A 74 -3.33 -5.88 -7.48
CA ALA A 74 -4.49 -6.68 -7.87
C ALA A 74 -4.09 -8.05 -8.42
N GLY A 75 -4.86 -9.07 -8.05
CA GLY A 75 -4.78 -10.43 -8.60
C GLY A 75 -3.39 -11.05 -8.46
N SER A 76 -2.83 -11.52 -9.58
CA SER A 76 -1.54 -12.23 -9.61
C SER A 76 -0.34 -11.32 -9.30
N ALA A 77 -0.53 -10.00 -9.26
CA ALA A 77 0.53 -9.04 -8.94
C ALA A 77 0.72 -8.82 -7.44
N GLN A 78 -0.22 -9.25 -6.58
CA GLN A 78 -0.26 -8.95 -5.15
C GLN A 78 1.09 -9.13 -4.43
N MET A 79 1.70 -10.31 -4.55
CA MET A 79 2.97 -10.61 -3.87
C MET A 79 4.17 -9.90 -4.51
N ARG A 80 4.18 -9.69 -5.84
CA ARG A 80 5.27 -8.98 -6.53
C ARG A 80 5.29 -7.51 -6.16
N ILE A 81 4.13 -6.86 -6.14
CA ILE A 81 3.97 -5.46 -5.73
C ILE A 81 4.35 -5.30 -4.25
N ALA A 82 3.90 -6.21 -3.38
CA ALA A 82 4.28 -6.20 -1.97
C ALA A 82 5.80 -6.25 -1.79
N ALA A 83 6.50 -7.19 -2.46
CA ALA A 83 7.95 -7.31 -2.38
C ALA A 83 8.68 -6.04 -2.88
N GLN A 84 8.30 -5.54 -4.05
CA GLN A 84 8.92 -4.36 -4.65
C GLN A 84 8.75 -3.13 -3.76
N ALA A 85 7.52 -2.80 -3.38
CA ALA A 85 7.26 -1.60 -2.60
C ALA A 85 7.81 -1.69 -1.17
N ALA A 86 7.80 -2.87 -0.54
CA ALA A 86 8.40 -3.06 0.77
C ALA A 86 9.91 -2.76 0.77
N SER A 87 10.63 -3.15 -0.29
CA SER A 87 12.05 -2.79 -0.46
C SER A 87 12.28 -1.28 -0.56
N MET A 88 11.24 -0.51 -0.89
CA MET A 88 11.23 0.95 -0.95
C MET A 88 10.65 1.61 0.31
N GLY A 89 10.46 0.84 1.39
CA GLY A 89 9.95 1.31 2.68
C GLY A 89 8.42 1.39 2.79
N ALA A 90 7.66 0.81 1.86
CA ALA A 90 6.21 0.81 1.93
C ALA A 90 5.67 -0.15 3.00
N ASN A 91 4.49 0.20 3.55
CA ASN A 91 3.59 -0.76 4.14
C ASN A 91 2.94 -1.61 3.02
N VAL A 92 2.55 -2.85 3.30
CA VAL A 92 1.90 -3.73 2.31
C VAL A 92 0.52 -4.20 2.78
N ARG A 93 -0.42 -4.24 1.85
CA ARG A 93 -1.75 -4.82 2.03
C ARG A 93 -1.89 -6.07 1.14
N VAL A 94 -2.41 -7.13 1.75
CA VAL A 94 -2.76 -8.39 1.11
C VAL A 94 -4.10 -8.86 1.64
N GLY A 95 -4.83 -9.62 0.83
CA GLY A 95 -6.13 -10.16 1.21
C GLY A 95 -6.93 -10.65 0.01
N LEU A 96 -7.96 -11.43 0.32
CA LEU A 96 -8.89 -12.03 -0.64
C LEU A 96 -9.68 -10.98 -1.42
N GLU A 97 -9.81 -9.76 -0.87
CA GLU A 97 -10.39 -8.61 -1.56
C GLU A 97 -9.58 -8.24 -2.81
N ASP A 98 -8.25 -8.29 -2.71
CA ASP A 98 -7.36 -7.81 -3.78
C ASP A 98 -6.92 -8.96 -4.70
N SER A 99 -6.91 -10.22 -4.22
CA SER A 99 -6.54 -11.40 -5.00
C SER A 99 -7.13 -12.68 -4.43
N LEU A 100 -7.66 -13.55 -5.30
CA LEU A 100 -8.16 -14.87 -4.89
C LEU A 100 -7.06 -15.95 -4.79
N TRP A 101 -5.80 -15.60 -5.09
CA TRP A 101 -4.74 -16.58 -5.31
C TRP A 101 -3.76 -16.67 -4.12
N ALA A 102 -3.32 -17.89 -3.81
CA ALA A 102 -2.16 -18.19 -2.94
C ALA A 102 -0.91 -18.57 -3.74
N GLY A 103 -0.96 -18.39 -5.07
CA GLY A 103 0.09 -18.74 -6.02
C GLY A 103 -0.50 -19.03 -7.40
N PRO A 104 0.33 -19.20 -8.44
CA PRO A 104 -0.14 -19.52 -9.78
C PRO A 104 -1.03 -20.77 -9.78
N GLY A 105 -2.28 -20.62 -10.23
CA GLY A 105 -3.25 -21.72 -10.33
C GLY A 105 -3.78 -22.26 -8.99
N LYS A 106 -3.45 -21.63 -7.86
CA LYS A 106 -3.89 -22.08 -6.52
C LYS A 106 -4.71 -21.01 -5.83
N LEU A 107 -5.99 -21.30 -5.55
CA LEU A 107 -6.84 -20.41 -4.76
C LEU A 107 -6.38 -20.35 -3.31
N ALA A 108 -6.41 -19.16 -2.73
CA ALA A 108 -6.25 -18.97 -1.30
C ALA A 108 -7.51 -19.46 -0.57
N THR A 109 -7.31 -20.17 0.53
CA THR A 109 -8.40 -20.70 1.36
C THR A 109 -8.81 -19.73 2.45
N SER A 110 -7.90 -18.83 2.82
CA SER A 110 -8.14 -17.78 3.79
C SER A 110 -7.22 -16.58 3.55
N ASN A 111 -7.57 -15.42 4.08
CA ASN A 111 -6.66 -14.26 4.14
C ASN A 111 -5.32 -14.61 4.82
N ALA A 112 -5.31 -15.57 5.76
CA ALA A 112 -4.11 -15.96 6.48
C ALA A 112 -3.05 -16.60 5.55
N ASP A 113 -3.44 -17.24 4.45
CA ASP A 113 -2.51 -17.83 3.48
C ASP A 113 -1.64 -16.75 2.83
N GLN A 114 -2.26 -15.62 2.47
CA GLN A 114 -1.60 -14.47 1.87
C GLN A 114 -0.79 -13.67 2.89
N VAL A 115 -1.30 -13.51 4.11
CA VAL A 115 -0.55 -12.86 5.20
C VAL A 115 0.74 -13.63 5.51
N LYS A 116 0.70 -14.97 5.56
CA LYS A 116 1.90 -15.80 5.76
C LYS A 116 2.90 -15.63 4.61
N SER A 117 2.42 -15.65 3.37
CA SER A 117 3.28 -15.47 2.19
C SER A 117 3.95 -14.10 2.17
N ALA A 118 3.18 -13.04 2.44
CA ALA A 118 3.72 -11.69 2.57
C ALA A 118 4.75 -11.60 3.70
N ARG A 119 4.45 -12.16 4.87
CA ARG A 119 5.39 -12.21 5.99
C ARG A 119 6.71 -12.87 5.62
N GLN A 120 6.67 -14.03 4.98
CA GLN A 120 7.87 -14.74 4.53
C GLN A 120 8.73 -13.90 3.58
N ILE A 121 8.10 -13.20 2.63
CA ILE A 121 8.80 -12.28 1.72
C ILE A 121 9.48 -11.16 2.50
N LEU A 122 8.74 -10.50 3.39
CA LEU A 122 9.23 -9.34 4.15
C LEU A 122 10.38 -9.72 5.09
N GLU A 123 10.24 -10.81 5.84
CA GLU A 123 11.30 -11.34 6.70
C GLU A 123 12.52 -11.79 5.88
N GLY A 124 12.30 -12.37 4.70
CA GLY A 124 13.35 -12.79 3.78
C GLY A 124 14.19 -11.63 3.22
N ILE A 125 13.64 -10.41 3.18
CA ILE A 125 14.38 -9.19 2.80
C ILE A 125 14.84 -8.37 4.02
N GLY A 126 14.82 -8.97 5.23
CA GLY A 126 15.34 -8.35 6.45
C GLY A 126 14.41 -7.35 7.13
N LEU A 127 13.12 -7.32 6.78
CA LEU A 127 12.12 -6.46 7.41
C LEU A 127 11.40 -7.15 8.56
N GLU A 128 11.06 -6.37 9.58
CA GLU A 128 10.27 -6.85 10.71
C GLU A 128 8.77 -6.54 10.54
N ILE A 129 7.93 -7.51 10.88
CA ILE A 129 6.48 -7.32 10.93
C ILE A 129 6.12 -6.59 12.21
N ALA A 130 5.44 -5.45 12.10
CA ALA A 130 5.00 -4.76 13.30
C ALA A 130 3.91 -5.54 14.02
N VAL A 131 4.07 -5.58 15.33
CA VAL A 131 3.06 -6.08 16.26
C VAL A 131 2.16 -4.91 16.66
N LEU A 132 0.85 -5.15 16.71
CA LEU A 132 -0.14 -4.16 17.16
C LEU A 132 0.22 -3.64 18.57
N LYS A 133 0.59 -2.36 18.68
CA LYS A 133 0.62 -1.63 19.96
C LYS A 133 -0.61 -0.71 20.06
N LYS A 134 -1.65 -1.21 20.73
CA LYS A 134 -2.89 -0.54 21.21
C LYS A 134 -3.80 0.19 20.19
N ARG A 135 -5.11 0.08 20.47
CA ARG A 135 -6.26 0.44 19.63
C ARG A 135 -6.48 1.96 19.53
N VAL A 136 -6.98 2.35 18.35
CA VAL A 136 -7.84 3.50 18.00
C VAL A 136 -8.24 4.39 19.17
N LYS A 137 -7.73 5.63 19.19
CA LYS A 137 -8.53 6.77 19.66
C LYS A 137 -9.12 7.41 18.43
N TYR A 138 -10.45 7.39 18.32
CA TYR A 138 -11.17 8.20 17.34
C TYR A 138 -10.84 9.68 17.59
N CYS A 139 -10.64 10.44 16.52
CA CYS A 139 -10.69 11.89 16.59
C CYS A 139 -12.09 12.30 17.09
N ASN A 140 -12.10 13.18 18.09
CA ASN A 140 -13.27 13.97 18.48
C ASN A 140 -13.78 14.81 17.29
#